data_AF-A0A328E0V6-F1
#
_entry.id   AF-A0A328E0V6-F1
#
_cell.length_a   1.000
_cell.length_b   1.000
_cell.length_c   1.000
_cell.angle_alpha   90.00
_cell.angle_beta   90.00
_cell.angle_gamma   90.00
#
_symmetry.space_group_name_H-M   'P 1'
#
loop_
_entity.id
_entity.type
_entity.pdbx_description
1 polymer ?
#
loop_
_entity_poly.entity_id
_entity_poly.type
_entity_poly.pdbx_seq_one_letter_code
_entity_poly.pdbx_strand_id
1 'polypeptide(L)'
;MQKNNLNIFHGSIVCPQNCPTKKCIWKGNFEITDIASVVRVFEGFSAHPSFKVCRRAYNFSKKMPSTLEFLVHPRTKYWPTIFEDCPDTDDIALYFYPKNKQATHGYTSLLKFIESKDLMLRSQMSGDVELLLFPSRVLDVKCQTIKNSYFLWGVFCTKRK
;
A
#
# COMPACT_ATOMS: atom_id res chain seq x y z
N MET A 1 -26.32 -9.58 -48.35
CA MET A 1 -26.70 -10.22 -47.06
C MET A 1 -25.72 -11.35 -46.83
N GLN A 2 -25.03 -11.55 -45.72
CA GLN A 2 -25.06 -10.95 -44.39
C GLN A 2 -23.67 -11.27 -43.77
N LYS A 3 -22.95 -10.26 -43.28
CA LYS A 3 -21.75 -10.47 -42.45
C LYS A 3 -22.24 -10.97 -41.09
N ASN A 4 -21.87 -12.18 -40.68
CA ASN A 4 -22.03 -12.63 -39.30
C ASN A 4 -20.65 -12.74 -38.64
N ASN A 5 -20.15 -11.59 -38.20
CA ASN A 5 -19.21 -11.50 -37.09
C ASN A 5 -20.03 -11.39 -35.81
N LEU A 6 -19.94 -12.40 -34.93
CA LEU A 6 -20.38 -12.29 -33.54
C LEU A 6 -19.31 -12.87 -32.63
N ASN A 7 -18.16 -12.20 -32.57
CA ASN A 7 -17.31 -12.24 -31.39
C ASN A 7 -17.70 -11.02 -30.54
N ILE A 8 -18.73 -11.20 -29.72
CA ILE A 8 -19.03 -10.27 -28.63
C ILE A 8 -17.98 -10.50 -27.55
N PHE A 9 -16.86 -9.79 -27.65
CA PHE A 9 -16.03 -9.51 -26.48
C PHE A 9 -16.72 -8.38 -25.70
N HIS A 10 -17.58 -8.76 -24.76
CA HIS A 10 -18.04 -7.91 -23.67
C HIS A 10 -17.85 -8.67 -22.37
N GLY A 11 -16.79 -8.31 -21.67
CA GLY A 11 -16.41 -8.90 -20.39
C GLY A 11 -15.04 -8.37 -20.03
N SER A 12 -15.02 -7.20 -19.41
CA SER A 12 -13.84 -6.49 -18.91
C SER A 12 -12.82 -7.46 -18.31
N ILE A 13 -11.57 -7.32 -18.75
CA ILE A 13 -10.40 -8.04 -18.27
C ILE A 13 -10.42 -8.05 -16.74
N VAL A 14 -10.73 -9.20 -16.17
CA VAL A 14 -10.61 -9.45 -14.73
C VAL A 14 -9.12 -9.35 -14.42
N CYS A 15 -8.69 -8.27 -13.75
CA CYS A 15 -7.41 -8.30 -13.08
C CYS A 15 -7.49 -9.49 -12.09
N PRO A 16 -6.59 -10.48 -12.12
CA PRO A 16 -6.59 -11.56 -11.15
C PRO A 16 -6.23 -10.97 -9.79
N GLN A 17 -7.22 -10.40 -9.10
CA GLN A 17 -7.05 -9.52 -7.95
C GLN A 17 -6.24 -10.25 -6.89
N ASN A 18 -5.00 -9.80 -6.68
CA ASN A 18 -4.17 -10.26 -5.58
C ASN A 18 -4.69 -9.67 -4.26
N CYS A 19 -5.84 -10.15 -3.81
CA CYS A 19 -6.55 -9.58 -2.67
C CYS A 19 -5.79 -9.73 -1.34
N PRO A 20 -6.10 -8.88 -0.33
CA PRO A 20 -5.65 -9.10 1.03
C PRO A 20 -6.15 -10.45 1.55
N THR A 21 -5.27 -11.17 2.26
CA THR A 21 -5.67 -12.38 2.97
C THR A 21 -6.55 -12.03 4.18
N LYS A 22 -7.37 -12.99 4.62
CA LYS A 22 -8.19 -12.84 5.85
C LYS A 22 -7.34 -12.71 7.11
N LYS A 23 -6.09 -13.17 7.08
CA LYS A 23 -5.18 -13.15 8.22
C LYS A 23 -4.61 -11.74 8.42
N CYS A 24 -4.88 -11.15 9.57
CA CYS A 24 -4.14 -9.99 10.03
C CYS A 24 -2.74 -10.45 10.48
N ILE A 25 -1.69 -9.93 9.85
CA ILE A 25 -0.29 -10.31 10.17
C ILE A 25 0.36 -9.33 11.15
N TRP A 26 -0.15 -8.11 11.23
CA TRP A 26 0.39 -7.06 12.09
C TRP A 26 -0.72 -6.12 12.54
N LYS A 27 -0.59 -5.61 13.77
CA LYS A 27 -1.40 -4.54 14.34
C LYS A 27 -0.47 -3.59 15.07
N GLY A 28 -0.71 -2.30 14.95
CA GLY A 28 0.16 -1.33 15.59
C GLY A 28 -0.17 0.10 15.24
N ASN A 29 0.82 0.95 15.43
CA ASN A 29 0.73 2.39 15.28
C ASN A 29 1.72 2.87 14.21
N PHE A 30 1.43 4.03 13.63
CA PHE A 30 2.37 4.74 12.78
C PHE A 30 2.84 5.99 13.53
N GLU A 31 4.15 6.15 13.64
CA GLU A 31 4.77 7.42 14.01
C GLU A 31 5.31 8.06 12.74
N ILE A 32 4.87 9.27 12.41
CA ILE A 32 5.17 9.92 11.14
C ILE A 32 5.88 11.24 11.42
N THR A 33 7.12 11.34 10.95
CA THR A 33 7.89 12.58 10.92
C THR A 33 7.72 13.22 9.54
N ASP A 34 7.06 14.37 9.49
CA ASP A 34 6.86 15.10 8.23
C ASP A 34 8.09 15.91 7.81
N ILE A 35 8.00 16.57 6.66
CA ILE A 35 9.11 17.33 6.05
C ILE A 35 9.56 18.51 6.94
N ALA A 36 8.65 19.05 7.77
CA ALA A 36 8.95 20.10 8.73
C ALA A 36 9.46 19.54 10.08
N SER A 37 9.82 18.25 10.13
CA SER A 37 10.24 17.53 11.34
C SER A 37 9.17 17.49 12.43
N VAL A 38 7.89 17.67 12.08
CA VAL A 38 6.78 17.51 13.03
C VAL A 38 6.42 16.04 13.12
N VAL A 39 6.44 15.51 14.35
CA VAL A 39 6.09 14.12 14.64
C VAL A 39 4.60 14.02 14.98
N ARG A 40 3.90 13.08 14.31
CA ARG A 40 2.50 12.74 14.60
C ARG A 40 2.34 11.23 14.74
N VAL A 41 1.62 10.81 15.79
CA VAL A 41 1.29 9.40 16.02
C VAL A 41 -0.14 9.13 15.56
N PHE A 42 -0.30 8.07 14.77
CA PHE A 42 -1.59 7.54 14.36
C PHE A 42 -1.73 6.13 14.92
N GLU A 43 -2.80 5.90 15.68
CA GLU A 43 -2.98 4.65 16.39
C GLU A 43 -3.97 3.71 15.68
N GLY A 44 -3.76 2.41 15.90
CA GLY A 44 -4.77 1.41 15.62
C GLY A 44 -4.90 1.03 14.15
N PHE A 45 -3.80 0.64 13.53
CA PHE A 45 -3.75 0.08 12.19
C PHE A 45 -3.65 -1.44 12.23
N SER A 46 -4.05 -2.07 11.14
CA SER A 46 -3.83 -3.50 10.89
C SER A 46 -3.30 -3.70 9.47
N ALA A 47 -2.38 -4.65 9.32
CA ALA A 47 -1.84 -5.05 8.03
C ALA A 47 -2.27 -6.49 7.67
N HIS A 48 -2.59 -6.68 6.40
CA HIS A 48 -2.95 -7.95 5.79
C HIS A 48 -2.03 -8.22 4.61
N PRO A 49 -1.34 -9.37 4.55
CA PRO A 49 -0.54 -9.72 3.39
C PRO A 49 -1.42 -9.90 2.16
N SER A 50 -0.88 -9.57 1.00
CA SER A 50 -1.49 -9.97 -0.27
C SER A 50 -1.48 -11.49 -0.42
N PHE A 51 -2.41 -12.03 -1.19
CA PHE A 51 -2.53 -13.47 -1.40
C PHE A 51 -1.30 -14.08 -2.07
N LYS A 52 -0.69 -13.35 -3.00
CA LYS A 52 0.52 -13.71 -3.76
C LYS A 52 1.81 -13.23 -3.09
N VAL A 53 1.77 -12.73 -1.85
CA VAL A 53 2.97 -12.19 -1.19
C VAL A 53 4.09 -13.23 -1.17
N CYS A 54 5.30 -12.82 -1.55
CA CYS A 54 6.45 -13.72 -1.52
C CYS A 54 6.86 -14.06 -0.08
N ARG A 55 7.47 -15.24 0.12
CA ARG A 55 7.88 -15.73 1.45
C ARG A 55 8.80 -14.74 2.19
N ARG A 56 9.67 -14.04 1.46
CA ARG A 56 10.60 -13.05 2.04
C ARG A 56 9.84 -11.86 2.62
N ALA A 57 8.95 -11.24 1.84
CA ALA A 57 8.11 -10.14 2.29
C ALA A 57 7.21 -10.55 3.47
N TYR A 58 6.57 -11.72 3.39
CA TYR A 58 5.76 -12.27 4.50
C TYR A 58 6.56 -12.41 5.81
N ASN A 59 7.81 -12.85 5.72
CA ASN A 59 8.67 -12.99 6.89
C ASN A 59 9.07 -11.64 7.49
N PHE A 60 9.27 -10.60 6.67
CA PHE A 60 9.50 -9.24 7.17
C PHE A 60 8.25 -8.68 7.85
N SER A 61 7.06 -8.92 7.30
CA SER A 61 5.80 -8.46 7.89
C SER A 61 5.60 -8.98 9.33
N LYS A 62 6.04 -10.20 9.63
CA LYS A 62 5.96 -10.79 10.98
C LYS A 62 6.92 -10.15 11.99
N LYS A 63 7.96 -9.46 11.52
CA LYS A 63 9.00 -8.84 12.35
C LYS A 63 8.77 -7.34 12.54
N MET A 64 7.68 -6.79 12.00
CA MET A 64 7.38 -5.37 12.13
C MET A 64 7.14 -5.01 13.60
N PRO A 65 7.77 -3.93 14.11
CA PRO A 65 7.56 -3.46 15.49
C PRO A 65 6.12 -3.01 15.72
N SER A 66 5.70 -2.90 16.98
CA SER A 66 4.35 -2.42 17.33
C SER A 66 4.09 -0.98 16.88
N THR A 67 5.12 -0.17 16.75
CA THR A 67 5.07 1.17 16.16
C THR A 67 6.04 1.23 14.99
N LEU A 68 5.53 1.52 13.80
CA LEU A 68 6.34 1.76 12.61
C LEU A 68 6.64 3.25 12.52
N GLU A 69 7.92 3.59 12.53
CA GLU A 69 8.41 4.95 12.32
C GLU A 69 8.57 5.22 10.83
N PHE A 70 7.96 6.31 10.36
CA PHE A 70 7.94 6.71 8.97
C PHE A 70 8.48 8.12 8.80
N LEU A 71 9.32 8.27 7.78
CA LEU A 71 9.65 9.56 7.18
C LEU A 71 8.76 9.81 5.98
N VAL A 72 8.31 11.05 5.83
CA VAL A 72 7.54 11.50 4.67
C VAL A 72 8.48 11.91 3.54
N HIS A 73 8.19 11.46 2.32
CA HIS A 73 8.91 11.88 1.14
C HIS A 73 7.99 12.19 -0.04
N PRO A 74 8.41 13.05 -0.99
CA PRO A 74 7.75 13.15 -2.28
C PRO A 74 7.76 11.80 -2.99
N ARG A 75 6.60 11.33 -3.44
CA ARG A 75 6.47 10.01 -4.10
C ARG A 75 7.31 9.95 -5.36
N THR A 76 7.27 11.01 -6.17
CA THR A 76 7.99 11.13 -7.46
C THR A 76 9.50 10.93 -7.35
N LYS A 77 10.10 11.21 -6.19
CA LYS A 77 11.54 11.00 -5.96
C LYS A 77 11.91 9.51 -5.95
N TYR A 78 11.03 8.66 -5.42
CA TYR A 78 11.31 7.23 -5.25
C TYR A 78 10.62 6.38 -6.32
N TRP A 79 9.51 6.85 -6.88
CA TRP A 79 8.68 6.11 -7.83
C TRP A 79 9.47 5.39 -8.94
N PRO A 80 10.36 6.07 -9.71
CA PRO A 80 11.06 5.43 -10.83
C PRO A 80 12.10 4.40 -10.39
N THR A 81 12.48 4.39 -9.11
CA THR A 81 13.43 3.41 -8.56
C THR A 81 12.75 2.12 -8.13
N ILE A 82 11.41 2.16 -7.97
CA ILE A 82 10.62 1.05 -7.43
C ILE A 82 9.76 0.42 -8.53
N PHE A 83 9.16 1.22 -9.40
CA PHE A 83 8.23 0.77 -10.42
C PHE A 83 8.66 1.28 -11.81
N GLU A 84 8.72 0.36 -12.78
CA GLU A 84 8.94 0.69 -14.19
C GLU A 84 7.64 1.18 -14.84
N ASP A 85 6.52 0.54 -14.50
CA ASP A 85 5.18 0.85 -14.98
C ASP A 85 4.23 1.27 -13.84
N CYS A 86 2.97 1.56 -14.18
CA CYS A 86 1.93 1.80 -13.18
C CYS A 86 1.69 0.53 -12.34
N PRO A 87 1.85 0.56 -11.01
CA PRO A 87 1.72 -0.62 -10.18
C PRO A 87 0.26 -1.06 -10.06
N ASP A 88 0.08 -2.37 -9.89
CA ASP A 88 -1.22 -2.99 -9.70
C ASP A 88 -1.27 -3.84 -8.40
N THR A 89 -2.25 -4.73 -8.27
CA THR A 89 -2.37 -5.55 -7.06
C THR A 89 -1.22 -6.56 -6.87
N ASP A 90 -0.53 -6.96 -7.93
CA ASP A 90 0.54 -7.95 -7.85
C ASP A 90 1.82 -7.36 -7.22
N ASP A 91 1.99 -6.04 -7.26
CA ASP A 91 3.08 -5.32 -6.58
C ASP A 91 2.87 -5.19 -5.05
N ILE A 92 1.65 -5.42 -4.58
CA ILE A 92 1.29 -5.18 -3.18
C ILE A 92 1.83 -6.34 -2.32
N ALA A 93 2.64 -6.02 -1.32
CA ALA A 93 3.03 -6.96 -0.27
C ALA A 93 2.05 -6.95 0.91
N LEU A 94 1.62 -5.75 1.32
CA LEU A 94 0.76 -5.53 2.48
C LEU A 94 -0.35 -4.53 2.16
N TYR A 95 -1.54 -4.81 2.68
CA TYR A 95 -2.67 -3.90 2.74
C TYR A 95 -2.83 -3.38 4.17
N PHE A 96 -2.98 -2.08 4.34
CA PHE A 96 -3.14 -1.43 5.64
C PHE A 96 -4.52 -0.77 5.77
N TYR A 97 -5.13 -0.95 6.94
CA TYR A 97 -6.49 -0.50 7.26
C TYR A 97 -6.56 0.03 8.70
N PRO A 98 -7.55 0.88 9.03
CA PRO A 98 -7.87 1.15 10.43
C PRO A 98 -8.41 -0.13 11.09
N LYS A 99 -7.94 -0.45 12.30
CA LYS A 99 -8.35 -1.67 13.02
C LYS A 99 -9.80 -1.61 13.51
N ASN A 100 -10.33 -0.42 13.74
CA ASN A 100 -11.65 -0.16 14.31
C ASN A 100 -12.14 1.25 13.94
N LYS A 101 -13.39 1.57 14.34
CA LYS A 101 -14.02 2.87 14.07
C LYS A 101 -13.26 4.05 14.66
N GLN A 102 -12.63 3.87 15.82
CA GLN A 102 -11.85 4.92 16.49
C GLN A 102 -10.63 5.33 15.65
N ALA A 103 -9.97 4.35 15.01
CA ALA A 103 -8.81 4.61 14.14
C ALA A 103 -9.17 5.21 12.78
N THR A 104 -10.44 5.10 12.33
CA THR A 104 -10.88 5.55 11.00
C THR A 104 -10.61 7.03 10.75
N HIS A 105 -10.78 7.90 11.76
CA HIS A 105 -10.54 9.34 11.61
C HIS A 105 -9.06 9.64 11.36
N GLY A 106 -8.16 9.04 12.16
CA GLY A 106 -6.71 9.19 12.00
C GLY A 106 -6.24 8.62 10.66
N TYR A 107 -6.73 7.43 10.31
CA TYR A 107 -6.47 6.80 9.02
C TYR A 107 -6.88 7.69 7.83
N THR A 108 -8.10 8.22 7.85
CA THR A 108 -8.63 9.06 6.77
C THR A 108 -7.85 10.36 6.64
N SER A 109 -7.50 10.97 7.78
CA SER A 109 -6.69 12.19 7.82
C SER A 109 -5.29 11.95 7.26
N LEU A 110 -4.67 10.82 7.59
CA LEU A 110 -3.37 10.42 7.05
C LEU A 110 -3.43 10.22 5.53
N LEU A 111 -4.43 9.47 5.05
CA LEU A 111 -4.60 9.17 3.63
C LEU A 111 -4.78 10.48 2.83
N LYS A 112 -5.62 11.41 3.30
CA LYS A 112 -5.77 12.75 2.70
C LYS A 112 -4.47 13.55 2.71
N PHE A 113 -3.71 13.52 3.80
CA PHE A 113 -2.44 14.22 3.90
C PHE A 113 -1.44 13.72 2.86
N ILE A 114 -1.31 12.40 2.70
CA ILE A 114 -0.40 11.78 1.73
C ILE A 114 -0.85 12.11 0.29
N GLU A 115 -2.14 11.97 -0.01
CA GLU A 115 -2.71 12.21 -1.34
C GLU A 115 -2.59 13.68 -1.78
N SER A 116 -2.97 14.61 -0.91
CA SER A 116 -3.02 16.05 -1.25
C SER A 116 -1.66 16.67 -1.60
N LYS A 117 -0.57 16.01 -1.21
CA LYS A 117 0.80 16.51 -1.39
C LYS A 117 1.67 15.57 -2.23
N ASP A 118 1.06 14.55 -2.85
CA ASP A 118 1.76 13.52 -3.64
C ASP A 118 2.95 12.88 -2.90
N LEU A 119 2.68 12.39 -1.68
CA LEU A 119 3.69 11.87 -0.78
C LEU A 119 3.71 10.34 -0.74
N MET A 120 4.74 9.81 -0.10
CA MET A 120 4.86 8.42 0.31
C MET A 120 5.50 8.34 1.70
N LEU A 121 5.29 7.22 2.39
CA LEU A 121 5.90 6.99 3.71
C LEU A 121 6.99 5.93 3.61
N ARG A 122 8.16 6.22 4.17
CA ARG A 122 9.30 5.30 4.18
C ARG A 122 9.69 4.95 5.61
N SER A 123 9.74 3.67 5.91
CA SER A 123 10.25 3.14 7.18
C SER A 123 11.50 2.31 6.91
N GLN A 124 12.54 2.57 7.70
CA GLN A 124 13.72 1.72 7.73
C GLN A 124 13.39 0.46 8.55
N MET A 125 13.51 -0.71 7.93
CA MET A 125 13.34 -1.98 8.62
C MET A 125 14.72 -2.48 9.09
N SER A 126 15.02 -3.76 8.93
CA SER A 126 16.32 -4.33 9.30
C SER A 126 17.32 -4.28 8.15
N GLY A 127 18.55 -3.89 8.46
CA GLY A 127 19.66 -3.87 7.50
C GLY A 127 19.42 -2.92 6.34
N ASP A 128 19.41 -3.44 5.12
CA ASP A 128 19.18 -2.71 3.88
C ASP A 128 17.70 -2.70 3.44
N VAL A 129 16.80 -3.29 4.22
CA VAL A 129 15.39 -3.42 3.85
C VAL A 129 14.57 -2.23 4.35
N GLU A 130 13.70 -1.76 3.48
CA GLU A 130 12.80 -0.64 3.72
C GLU A 130 11.36 -1.07 3.44
N LEU A 131 10.43 -0.48 4.17
CA LEU A 131 9.01 -0.58 3.92
C LEU A 131 8.52 0.77 3.39
N LEU A 132 7.93 0.75 2.20
CA LEU A 132 7.41 1.92 1.52
C LEU A 132 5.88 1.81 1.46
N LEU A 133 5.18 2.84 1.91
CA LEU A 133 3.71 2.91 1.86
C LEU A 133 3.22 4.01 0.91
N PHE A 134 2.16 3.68 0.19
CA PHE A 134 1.51 4.54 -0.78
C PHE A 134 -0.02 4.49 -0.60
N PRO A 135 -0.75 5.55 -1.02
CA PRO A 135 -2.21 5.47 -1.13
C PRO A 135 -2.61 4.61 -2.32
N SER A 136 -3.71 3.88 -2.25
CA SER A 136 -4.16 3.02 -3.35
C SER A 136 -4.55 3.80 -4.62
N ARG A 137 -4.75 5.12 -4.53
CA ARG A 137 -4.98 5.99 -5.69
C ARG A 137 -3.85 6.05 -6.72
N VAL A 138 -2.64 5.65 -6.34
CA VAL A 138 -1.49 5.62 -7.27
C VAL A 138 -1.35 4.29 -7.99
N LEU A 139 -2.23 3.32 -7.71
CA LEU A 139 -2.33 2.07 -8.46
C LEU A 139 -3.10 2.30 -9.76
N ASP A 140 -3.04 1.32 -10.66
CA ASP A 140 -3.97 1.21 -11.79
C ASP A 140 -5.42 1.43 -11.34
N VAL A 141 -6.19 2.15 -12.17
CA VAL A 141 -7.57 2.59 -11.86
C VAL A 141 -8.46 1.44 -11.39
N LYS A 142 -8.29 0.23 -11.93
CA LYS A 142 -9.09 -0.96 -11.56
C LYS A 142 -8.70 -1.55 -10.20
N CYS A 143 -7.56 -1.15 -9.64
CA CYS A 143 -6.96 -1.70 -8.42
C CYS A 143 -7.05 -0.75 -7.21
N GLN A 144 -7.55 0.48 -7.38
CA GLN A 144 -7.48 1.52 -6.36
C GLN A 144 -8.41 1.30 -5.17
N THR A 145 -9.43 0.44 -5.29
CA THR A 145 -10.39 0.21 -4.20
C THR A 145 -10.65 -1.27 -3.98
N ILE A 146 -10.90 -1.61 -2.71
CA ILE A 146 -11.41 -2.92 -2.31
C ILE A 146 -12.71 -2.65 -1.56
N LYS A 147 -13.81 -3.27 -2.02
CA LYS A 147 -15.16 -3.01 -1.47
C LYS A 147 -15.45 -1.51 -1.38
N ASN A 148 -15.16 -0.79 -2.48
CA ASN A 148 -15.38 0.66 -2.62
C ASN A 148 -14.61 1.53 -1.62
N SER A 149 -13.56 1.01 -0.99
CA SER A 149 -12.72 1.75 -0.04
C SER A 149 -11.29 1.85 -0.52
N TYR A 150 -10.72 3.06 -0.44
CA TYR A 150 -9.29 3.29 -0.64
C TYR A 150 -8.49 2.79 0.55
N PHE A 151 -7.29 2.31 0.29
CA PHE A 151 -6.43 1.69 1.28
C PHE A 151 -5.00 2.23 1.20
N LEU A 152 -4.22 2.05 2.26
CA LEU A 152 -2.77 2.18 2.19
C LEU A 152 -2.19 0.82 1.81
N TRP A 153 -1.18 0.80 0.97
CA TRP A 153 -0.50 -0.42 0.59
C TRP A 153 1.00 -0.27 0.74
N GLY A 154 1.68 -1.39 0.99
CA GLY A 154 3.10 -1.43 1.23
C GLY A 154 3.84 -2.41 0.34
N VAL A 155 5.07 -2.05 0.02
CA VAL A 155 6.07 -2.88 -0.66
C VAL A 155 7.36 -2.88 0.15
N PHE A 156 8.09 -3.99 0.13
CA PHE A 156 9.43 -4.08 0.71
C PHE A 156 10.48 -3.92 -0.38
N CYS A 157 11.42 -3.02 -0.17
CA CYS A 157 12.53 -2.76 -1.09
C CYS A 157 13.86 -2.90 -0.37
N THR A 158 14.92 -3.24 -1.10
CA THR A 158 16.31 -3.16 -0.60
C THR A 158 16.94 -1.88 -1.11
N LYS A 159 17.70 -1.17 -0.25
CA LYS A 159 18.52 -0.04 -0.69
C LYS A 159 19.45 -0.52 -1.81
N ARG A 160 19.39 0.12 -2.98
CA ARG A 160 20.46 -0.03 -3.98
C ARG A 160 21.70 0.63 -3.37
N LYS A 161 22.77 -0.15 -3.22
CA LYS A 161 24.10 0.36 -2.84
C LYS A 161 24.65 1.25 -3.93
#